data_AF-A0A2G4J9W7-F1
#
_entry.id   AF-A0A2G4J9W7-F1
#
_cell.length_a   1.000
_cell.length_b   1.000
_cell.length_c   1.000
_cell.angle_alpha   90.00
_cell.angle_beta   90.00
_cell.angle_gamma   90.00
#
_symmetry.space_group_name_H-M   'P 1'
#
loop_
_entity.id
_entity.type
_entity.pdbx_description
1 polymer ?
#
loop_
_entity_poly.entity_id
_entity_poly.type
_entity_poly.pdbx_seq_one_letter_code
_entity_poly.pdbx_strand_id
1 'polypeptide(L)'
;MASKTCEAAVTSISPAVRFAQSNRVSPKKLLLSKWTAVQPERKEKHFLVTKVFEPEIVGQAIVEIELEAAMTGRKVCMPWRELKSRERWRQGWL
;
A
#
# COMPACT_ATOMS: atom_id res chain seq x y z
N MET A 1 33.22 32.53 31.30
CA MET A 1 31.84 32.14 30.99
C MET A 1 31.88 31.04 29.95
N ALA A 2 31.19 29.94 30.25
CA ALA A 2 31.30 28.67 29.55
C ALA A 2 30.71 28.73 28.14
N SER A 3 31.36 28.06 27.20
CA SER A 3 30.68 27.54 26.01
C SER A 3 31.30 26.20 25.68
N LYS A 4 30.76 25.17 26.33
CA LYS A 4 30.80 23.79 25.85
C LYS A 4 29.77 23.67 24.74
N THR A 5 30.20 23.29 23.55
CA THR A 5 29.33 22.69 22.53
C THR A 5 30.20 21.65 21.82
N CYS A 6 30.19 20.42 22.31
CA CYS A 6 29.28 19.33 21.93
C CYS A 6 29.57 18.81 20.52
N GLU A 7 30.32 17.73 20.52
CA GLU A 7 30.55 16.75 19.47
C GLU A 7 29.25 16.11 19.02
N ALA A 8 29.08 15.95 17.71
CA ALA A 8 28.11 15.02 17.15
C ALA A 8 28.67 14.48 15.82
N ALA A 9 29.48 13.42 15.93
CA ALA A 9 29.61 12.47 14.84
C ALA A 9 28.26 11.72 14.73
N VAL A 10 27.54 11.89 13.62
CA VAL A 10 26.44 11.00 13.26
C VAL A 10 26.63 10.58 11.80
N THR A 11 27.27 9.42 11.70
CA THR A 11 27.06 8.33 10.75
C THR A 11 26.44 8.69 9.39
N SER A 12 27.28 8.64 8.37
CA SER A 12 26.88 8.56 6.96
C SER A 12 26.11 7.24 6.75
N ILE A 13 24.78 7.31 6.75
CA ILE A 13 23.92 6.20 6.32
C ILE A 13 23.91 6.26 4.79
N SER A 14 24.69 5.39 4.15
CA SER A 14 24.53 5.11 2.72
C SER A 14 23.13 4.59 2.46
N PRO A 15 22.30 5.20 1.59
CA PRO A 15 21.13 4.52 1.10
C PRO A 15 21.62 3.59 0.00
N ALA A 16 21.96 2.35 0.37
CA ALA A 16 21.86 1.26 -0.58
C ALA A 16 20.42 1.25 -1.08
N VAL A 17 20.22 1.80 -2.28
CA VAL A 17 18.94 1.90 -2.97
C VAL A 17 18.36 0.49 -3.04
N ARG A 18 17.40 0.17 -2.16
CA ARG A 18 16.65 -1.07 -2.25
C ARG A 18 15.78 -0.97 -3.50
N PHE A 19 16.20 -1.65 -4.55
CA PHE A 19 15.39 -1.81 -5.75
C PHE A 19 14.03 -2.41 -5.36
N ALA A 20 12.99 -1.71 -5.81
CA ALA A 20 11.59 -1.80 -5.42
C ALA A 20 11.08 -3.20 -5.03
N GLN A 21 10.89 -3.43 -3.73
CA GLN A 21 10.03 -4.51 -3.20
C GLN A 21 8.54 -4.10 -3.22
N SER A 22 8.08 -3.42 -4.28
CA SER A 22 6.69 -3.00 -4.41
C SER A 22 5.93 -3.86 -5.42
N ASN A 23 4.63 -4.08 -5.22
CA ASN A 23 3.79 -4.73 -6.21
C ASN A 23 3.71 -3.90 -7.49
N ARG A 24 3.91 -4.55 -8.63
CA ARG A 24 3.78 -3.94 -9.95
C ARG A 24 2.30 -3.93 -10.37
N VAL A 25 1.54 -3.00 -9.79
CA VAL A 25 0.13 -2.79 -10.09
C VAL A 25 -0.08 -1.42 -10.74
N SER A 26 -0.92 -1.40 -11.77
CA SER A 26 -1.34 -0.19 -12.46
C SER A 26 -2.83 0.09 -12.22
N PRO A 27 -3.24 1.37 -12.17
CA PRO A 27 -4.63 1.73 -11.87
C PRO A 27 -5.66 1.12 -12.83
N LYS A 28 -5.29 1.03 -14.12
CA LYS A 28 -6.12 0.48 -15.19
C LYS A 28 -6.46 -1.02 -15.01
N LYS A 29 -5.74 -1.74 -14.15
CA LYS A 29 -5.90 -3.18 -13.91
C LYS A 29 -6.32 -3.50 -12.48
N LEU A 30 -6.84 -2.51 -11.75
CA LEU A 30 -7.25 -2.70 -10.35
C LEU A 30 -8.57 -3.46 -10.23
N LEU A 31 -9.56 -3.16 -11.06
CA LEU A 31 -10.87 -3.78 -10.98
C LEU A 31 -10.75 -5.31 -11.13
N LEU A 32 -11.41 -6.07 -10.23
CA LEU A 32 -11.38 -7.53 -10.14
C LEU A 32 -10.00 -8.15 -9.82
N SER A 33 -9.01 -7.33 -9.45
CA SER A 33 -7.72 -7.86 -9.00
C SER A 33 -7.82 -8.48 -7.60
N LYS A 34 -7.09 -9.58 -7.40
CA LYS A 34 -7.11 -10.41 -6.20
C LYS A 34 -5.91 -10.09 -5.31
N TRP A 35 -6.14 -9.99 -4.01
CA TRP A 35 -5.13 -9.61 -3.03
C TRP A 35 -5.22 -10.42 -1.75
N THR A 36 -4.06 -10.69 -1.15
CA THR A 36 -3.89 -11.31 0.15
C THR A 36 -3.27 -10.29 1.10
N ALA A 37 -3.93 -10.01 2.22
CA ALA A 37 -3.37 -9.24 3.33
C ALA A 37 -2.23 -10.04 3.99
N VAL A 38 -1.08 -9.40 4.18
CA VAL A 38 0.07 -10.00 4.87
C VAL A 38 -0.17 -10.08 6.37
N GLN A 39 -0.89 -9.10 6.92
CA GLN A 39 -1.32 -9.05 8.31
C GLN A 39 -2.86 -9.06 8.31
N PRO A 40 -3.51 -10.23 8.32
CA PRO A 40 -4.96 -10.34 8.33
C PRO A 40 -5.55 -9.75 9.60
N GLU A 41 -6.50 -8.83 9.45
CA GLU A 41 -7.36 -8.40 10.54
C GLU A 41 -8.66 -9.19 10.50
N ARG A 42 -9.27 -9.49 11.66
CA ARG A 42 -10.57 -10.18 11.73
C ARG A 42 -10.62 -11.54 11.01
N LYS A 43 -9.47 -12.20 10.85
CA LYS A 43 -9.31 -13.44 10.05
C LYS A 43 -9.61 -13.26 8.55
N GLU A 44 -9.70 -12.02 8.06
CA GLU A 44 -9.90 -11.68 6.65
C GLU A 44 -8.53 -11.61 5.97
N LYS A 45 -8.23 -12.62 5.14
CA LYS A 45 -6.95 -12.70 4.43
C LYS A 45 -7.08 -12.31 2.95
N HIS A 46 -8.16 -12.74 2.29
CA HIS A 46 -8.34 -12.57 0.85
C HIS A 46 -9.32 -11.44 0.56
N PHE A 47 -8.94 -10.57 -0.36
CA PHE A 47 -9.72 -9.42 -0.79
C PHE A 47 -9.76 -9.33 -2.32
N LEU A 48 -10.90 -8.87 -2.85
CA LEU A 48 -11.11 -8.59 -4.27
C LEU A 48 -11.38 -7.10 -4.43
N VAL A 49 -10.76 -6.45 -5.42
CA VAL A 49 -11.16 -5.09 -5.79
C VAL A 49 -12.48 -5.14 -6.54
N THR A 50 -13.53 -4.59 -5.96
CA THR A 50 -14.90 -4.58 -6.52
C THR A 50 -15.24 -3.25 -7.20
N LYS A 51 -14.62 -2.15 -6.77
CA LYS A 51 -14.85 -0.82 -7.33
C LYS A 51 -13.55 -0.01 -7.38
N VAL A 52 -13.46 0.85 -8.38
CA VAL A 52 -12.40 1.85 -8.53
C VAL A 52 -13.08 3.21 -8.60
N PHE A 53 -12.71 4.14 -7.71
CA PHE A 53 -13.31 5.46 -7.66
C PHE A 53 -12.56 6.41 -8.59
N GLU A 54 -13.30 7.13 -9.41
CA GLU A 54 -12.76 8.18 -10.25
C GLU A 54 -12.37 9.39 -9.39
N PRO A 55 -11.30 10.12 -9.74
CA PRO A 55 -10.93 11.34 -9.03
C PRO A 55 -12.02 12.41 -9.22
N GLU A 56 -12.14 13.29 -8.23
CA GLU A 56 -13.08 14.42 -8.26
C GLU A 56 -12.78 15.40 -9.41
N ILE A 57 -11.49 15.57 -9.74
CA ILE A 57 -11.04 16.41 -10.84
C ILE A 57 -10.73 15.54 -12.07
N VAL A 58 -11.41 15.85 -13.18
CA VAL A 58 -11.20 15.20 -14.47
C VAL A 58 -9.73 15.34 -14.90
N GLY A 59 -9.06 14.20 -15.14
CA GLY A 59 -7.66 14.14 -15.54
C GLY A 59 -6.67 13.79 -14.42
N GLN A 60 -7.12 13.71 -13.15
CA GLN A 60 -6.27 13.22 -12.07
C GLN A 60 -6.14 11.69 -12.06
N ALA A 61 -5.19 11.18 -11.26
CA ALA A 61 -5.05 9.75 -11.02
C ALA A 61 -6.12 9.26 -10.02
N ILE A 62 -6.56 8.01 -10.19
CA ILE A 62 -7.44 7.30 -9.24
C ILE A 62 -6.95 7.51 -7.80
N VAL A 63 -7.89 7.85 -6.93
CA VAL A 63 -7.62 8.14 -5.52
C VAL A 63 -7.86 6.88 -4.70
N GLU A 64 -9.02 6.24 -4.84
CA GLU A 64 -9.48 5.16 -3.97
C GLU A 64 -10.02 3.93 -4.73
N ILE A 65 -10.06 2.81 -4.01
CA ILE A 65 -10.67 1.54 -4.43
C ILE A 65 -11.51 0.96 -3.30
N GLU A 66 -12.51 0.17 -3.66
CA GLU A 66 -13.24 -0.71 -2.73
C GLU A 66 -12.65 -2.11 -2.83
N LEU A 67 -12.26 -2.66 -1.69
CA LEU A 67 -11.91 -4.06 -1.50
C LEU A 67 -13.05 -4.77 -0.78
N GLU A 68 -13.39 -5.97 -1.23
CA GLU A 68 -14.34 -6.86 -0.58
C GLU A 68 -13.60 -8.10 -0.04
N ALA A 69 -13.75 -8.37 1.26
CA ALA A 69 -13.22 -9.55 1.90
C ALA A 69 -13.96 -10.80 1.40
N ALA A 70 -13.25 -11.75 0.81
CA ALA A 70 -13.86 -12.91 0.15
C ALA A 70 -14.65 -13.82 1.10
N MET A 71 -14.27 -13.88 2.37
CA MET A 71 -14.92 -14.75 3.37
C MET A 71 -16.13 -14.10 4.04
N THR A 72 -16.10 -12.79 4.28
CA THR A 72 -17.11 -12.08 5.10
C THR A 72 -17.99 -11.16 4.26
N GLY A 73 -17.61 -10.87 3.01
CA GLY A 73 -18.26 -9.86 2.16
C GLY A 73 -18.04 -8.43 2.67
N ARG A 74 -17.20 -8.22 3.69
CA ARG A 74 -16.95 -6.89 4.25
C ARG A 74 -16.25 -6.03 3.22
N LYS A 75 -16.79 -4.83 3.01
CA LYS A 75 -16.24 -3.83 2.09
C LYS A 75 -15.41 -2.80 2.84
N VAL A 76 -14.26 -2.46 2.28
CA VAL A 76 -13.36 -1.42 2.80
C VAL A 76 -12.87 -0.55 1.64
N CYS A 77 -12.96 0.76 1.82
CA CYS A 77 -12.37 1.72 0.90
C CYS A 77 -10.98 2.12 1.37
N MET A 78 -10.03 2.21 0.44
CA MET A 78 -8.69 2.70 0.74
C MET A 78 -8.00 3.26 -0.51
N PRO A 79 -6.93 4.06 -0.35
CA PRO A 79 -6.10 4.48 -1.48
C PRO A 79 -5.47 3.29 -2.18
N TRP A 80 -5.61 3.19 -3.52
CA TRP A 80 -5.09 2.03 -4.25
C TRP A 80 -3.57 1.85 -4.14
N ARG A 81 -2.84 2.95 -3.84
CA ARG A 81 -1.38 2.94 -3.69
C ARG A 81 -0.92 2.06 -2.53
N GLU A 82 -1.79 1.81 -1.55
CA GLU A 82 -1.56 0.85 -0.47
C GLU A 82 -1.21 -0.54 -1.01
N LEU A 83 -1.85 -0.96 -2.11
CA LEU A 83 -1.58 -2.25 -2.76
C LEU A 83 -0.16 -2.36 -3.32
N LYS A 84 0.57 -1.24 -3.49
CA LYS A 84 1.98 -1.29 -3.90
C LYS A 84 2.88 -1.82 -2.80
N SER A 85 2.50 -1.73 -1.53
CA SER A 85 3.32 -2.23 -0.42
C SER A 85 3.23 -3.75 -0.33
N ARG A 86 4.36 -4.45 -0.56
CA ARG A 86 4.45 -5.91 -0.39
C ARG A 86 4.41 -6.37 1.06
N GLU A 87 4.72 -5.47 1.98
CA GLU A 87 4.67 -5.74 3.43
C GLU A 87 3.23 -5.79 3.94
N ARG A 88 2.29 -5.16 3.21
CA ARG A 88 0.86 -5.17 3.56
C ARG A 88 0.04 -6.06 2.66
N TRP A 89 0.36 -6.10 1.36
CA TRP A 89 -0.46 -6.77 0.36
C TRP A 89 0.38 -7.65 -0.55
N ARG A 90 -0.13 -8.84 -0.85
CA ARG A 90 0.40 -9.72 -1.90
C ARG A 90 -0.65 -9.92 -2.98
N GLN A 91 -0.23 -9.93 -4.23
CA GLN A 91 -1.15 -10.15 -5.34
C GLN A 91 -1.49 -11.65 -5.46
N GLY A 92 -2.76 -11.94 -5.76
CA GLY A 92 -3.30 -13.30 -5.87
C GLY A 92 -4.03 -13.76 -4.60
N TRP A 93 -4.40 -15.04 -4.59
CA TRP A 93 -4.94 -15.73 -3.41
C TRP A 93 -3.86 -16.66 -2.84
N LEU A 94 -2.99 -16.08 -2.03
CA LEU A 94 -1.96 -16.79 -1.27
C LEU A 94 -2.42 -17.06 0.16
#